data_AF-F2LDA8-F1
#
_entry.id   AF-F2LDA8-F1
#
_cell.length_a   1.000
_cell.length_b   1.000
_cell.length_c   1.000
_cell.angle_alpha   90.00
_cell.angle_beta   90.00
_cell.angle_gamma   90.00
#
_symmetry.space_group_name_H-M   'P 1'
#
loop_
_entity.id
_entity.type
_entity.pdbx_description
1 polymer ?
#
loop_
_entity_poly.entity_id
_entity_poly.type
_entity_poly.pdbx_seq_one_letter_code
_entity_poly.pdbx_strand_id
1 'polypeptide(L)'
;MTTMSDLSPSSQTGARPDADWLVDDYELEQIESHRARYRATQDLHQILVTLARRAFGPRRGSPFGELRGPSWAMLLAIEERAFNDPGFRARHDPSMLASLPRLAGRRGLEEEQHAEANLRVDDDDMPLVIGVAAALLGANDIEVD
;
A
#
# COMPACT_ATOMS: atom_id res chain seq x y z
N MET A 1 76.48 34.70 5.50
CA MET A 1 75.92 33.44 4.97
C MET A 1 75.25 32.73 6.14
N THR A 2 73.93 32.90 6.27
CA THR A 2 73.13 32.37 7.37
C THR A 2 72.18 31.33 6.78
N THR A 3 72.30 30.08 7.22
CA THR A 3 71.35 29.01 6.92
C THR A 3 70.22 29.06 7.95
N MET A 4 69.06 29.60 7.57
CA MET A 4 67.81 29.38 8.30
C MET A 4 67.02 28.31 7.55
N SER A 5 67.05 27.10 8.10
CA SER A 5 66.08 26.04 7.80
C SER A 5 65.28 25.82 9.06
N ASP A 6 64.08 26.41 9.11
CA ASP A 6 63.01 25.90 9.97
C ASP A 6 61.71 26.00 9.15
N LEU A 7 61.35 24.86 8.55
CA LEU A 7 60.08 24.65 7.87
C LEU A 7 59.11 24.12 8.91
N SER A 8 58.33 25.02 9.52
CA SER A 8 57.07 24.68 10.15
C SER A 8 55.93 25.22 9.28
N PRO A 9 55.27 24.39 8.44
CA PRO A 9 53.92 24.73 8.01
C PRO A 9 53.03 24.54 9.24
N SER A 10 52.67 25.66 9.88
CA SER A 10 51.57 25.68 10.82
C SER A 10 50.34 25.13 10.12
N SER A 11 49.99 23.89 10.46
CA SER A 11 48.70 23.27 10.17
C SER A 11 47.61 24.11 10.82
N GLN A 12 47.14 25.12 10.11
CA GLN A 12 45.88 25.78 10.42
C GLN A 12 45.00 25.69 9.17
N THR A 13 44.71 24.45 8.79
CA THR A 13 43.51 24.13 8.03
C THR A 13 42.35 24.46 8.95
N GLY A 14 41.79 25.66 8.77
CA GLY A 14 40.49 26.02 9.32
C GLY A 14 39.50 24.91 9.02
N ALA A 15 38.79 24.50 10.07
CA ALA A 15 37.80 23.44 10.08
C ALA A 15 37.08 23.31 8.74
N ARG A 16 37.29 22.18 8.07
CA ARG A 16 36.31 21.67 7.11
C ARG A 16 35.02 21.49 7.93
N PRO A 17 33.90 22.13 7.59
CA PRO A 17 32.66 21.83 8.27
C PRO A 17 32.34 20.37 7.99
N ASP A 18 32.37 19.57 9.05
CA ASP A 18 32.05 18.15 9.06
C ASP A 18 30.62 17.99 8.52
N ALA A 19 30.52 17.54 7.27
CA ALA A 19 29.28 17.38 6.51
C ALA A 19 28.52 16.10 6.93
N ASP A 20 28.30 15.94 8.24
CA ASP A 20 27.59 14.78 8.83
C ASP A 20 26.16 15.13 9.29
N TRP A 21 25.66 16.35 9.03
CA TRP A 21 24.34 16.82 9.52
C TRP A 21 23.34 17.28 8.45
N LEU A 22 23.61 17.02 7.17
CA LEU A 22 22.58 17.11 6.13
C LEU A 22 22.12 15.69 5.83
N VAL A 23 21.21 15.16 6.65
CA VAL A 23 20.21 14.27 6.03
C VAL A 23 19.55 15.17 4.98
N ASP A 24 19.80 14.88 3.71
CA ASP A 24 19.35 15.73 2.61
C ASP A 24 17.84 15.94 2.76
N ASP A 25 17.33 17.16 2.57
CA ASP A 25 15.90 17.44 2.70
C ASP A 25 15.08 16.46 1.83
N TYR A 26 15.68 16.02 0.72
CA TYR A 26 15.18 14.95 -0.15
C TYR A 26 15.02 13.57 0.52
N GLU A 27 15.96 13.15 1.37
CA GLU A 27 15.83 11.89 2.12
C GLU A 27 14.70 11.97 3.16
N LEU A 28 14.55 13.12 3.82
CA LEU A 28 13.45 13.35 4.75
C LEU A 28 12.08 13.33 4.04
N GLU A 29 11.98 13.99 2.89
CA GLU A 29 10.78 13.97 2.04
C GLU A 29 10.41 12.56 1.58
N GLN A 30 11.40 11.75 1.17
CA GLN A 30 11.16 10.35 0.80
C GLN A 30 10.66 9.53 1.98
N ILE A 31 11.28 9.68 3.17
CA ILE A 31 10.84 8.96 4.37
C ILE A 31 9.40 9.33 4.73
N GLU A 32 9.04 10.61 4.65
CA GLU A 32 7.68 11.05 4.96
C GLU A 32 6.66 10.54 3.91
N SER A 33 7.02 10.57 2.64
CA SER A 33 6.22 9.98 1.55
C SER A 33 5.98 8.48 1.77
N HIS A 34 7.03 7.73 2.12
CA HIS A 34 6.91 6.31 2.46
C HIS A 34 6.00 6.07 3.66
N ARG A 35 6.10 6.90 4.71
CA ARG A 35 5.23 6.82 5.89
C ARG A 35 3.77 7.14 5.54
N ALA A 36 3.53 8.17 4.73
CA ALA A 36 2.20 8.54 4.28
C ALA A 36 1.57 7.40 3.47
N ARG A 37 2.30 6.84 2.50
CA ARG A 37 1.86 5.68 1.71
C ARG A 37 1.58 4.46 2.57
N TYR A 38 2.43 4.18 3.57
CA TYR A 38 2.21 3.08 4.51
C TYR A 38 0.93 3.27 5.32
N ARG A 39 0.71 4.45 5.90
CA ARG A 39 -0.50 4.77 6.67
C ARG A 39 -1.76 4.65 5.82
N ALA A 40 -1.73 5.16 4.59
CA ALA A 40 -2.85 5.07 3.67
C ALA A 40 -3.18 3.63 3.29
N THR A 41 -2.16 2.82 3.00
CA THR A 41 -2.30 1.39 2.74
C THR A 41 -2.96 0.67 3.91
N GLN A 42 -2.55 0.96 5.15
CA GLN A 42 -3.14 0.34 6.35
C GLN A 42 -4.59 0.77 6.57
N ASP A 43 -4.90 2.06 6.44
CA ASP A 43 -6.28 2.56 6.52
C ASP A 43 -7.18 1.93 5.46
N LEU A 44 -6.72 1.88 4.21
CA LEU A 44 -7.44 1.28 3.10
C LEU A 44 -7.68 -0.21 3.33
N HIS A 45 -6.68 -0.93 3.83
CA HIS A 45 -6.81 -2.34 4.19
C HIS A 45 -7.91 -2.57 5.23
N GLN A 46 -7.97 -1.76 6.30
CA GLN A 46 -9.02 -1.89 7.33
C GLN A 46 -10.44 -1.66 6.78
N ILE A 47 -10.60 -0.67 5.91
CA ILE A 47 -11.87 -0.37 5.24
C ILE A 47 -12.26 -1.54 4.33
N LEU A 48 -11.33 -2.02 3.50
CA LEU A 48 -11.55 -3.14 2.59
C LEU A 48 -11.95 -4.41 3.33
N VAL A 49 -11.28 -4.76 4.44
CA VAL A 49 -11.64 -5.94 5.26
C VAL A 49 -13.07 -5.82 5.77
N THR A 50 -13.47 -4.65 6.25
CA THR A 50 -14.82 -4.40 6.76
C THR A 50 -15.88 -4.57 5.68
N LEU A 51 -15.63 -3.99 4.49
CA LEU A 51 -16.53 -4.10 3.33
C LEU A 51 -16.60 -5.53 2.80
N ALA A 52 -15.45 -6.18 2.64
CA ALA A 52 -15.33 -7.55 2.13
C ALA A 52 -16.01 -8.56 3.07
N ARG A 53 -15.80 -8.49 4.39
CA ARG A 53 -16.50 -9.36 5.36
C ARG A 53 -18.01 -9.24 5.26
N ARG A 54 -18.53 -8.02 5.06
CA ARG A 54 -19.97 -7.80 4.88
C ARG A 54 -20.46 -8.36 3.55
N ALA A 55 -19.64 -8.32 2.52
CA ALA A 55 -20.00 -8.73 1.17
C ALA A 55 -19.92 -10.26 1.01
N PHE A 56 -18.93 -10.91 1.61
CA PHE A 56 -18.65 -12.35 1.51
C PHE A 56 -19.20 -13.17 2.68
N GLY A 57 -19.61 -12.53 3.78
CA GLY A 57 -20.11 -13.22 4.96
C GLY A 57 -21.38 -14.05 4.70
N PRO A 58 -21.69 -15.04 5.56
CA PRO A 58 -22.83 -15.93 5.38
C PRO A 58 -24.12 -15.12 5.27
N ARG A 59 -24.78 -15.21 4.11
CA ARG A 59 -26.07 -14.55 3.89
C ARG A 59 -27.12 -15.22 4.78
N ARG A 60 -27.79 -14.44 5.63
CA ARG A 60 -28.95 -14.92 6.42
C ARG A 60 -29.94 -15.64 5.49
N GLY A 61 -30.06 -16.95 5.64
CA GLY A 61 -31.06 -17.78 4.95
C GLY A 61 -30.54 -18.87 4.01
N SER A 62 -29.23 -19.03 3.81
CA SER A 62 -28.70 -20.14 2.99
C SER A 62 -27.83 -21.08 3.81
N PRO A 63 -28.37 -22.21 4.31
CA PRO A 63 -27.60 -23.21 5.07
C PRO A 63 -26.61 -24.02 4.22
N PHE A 64 -26.67 -23.90 2.89
CA PHE A 64 -25.82 -24.62 1.93
C PHE A 64 -25.46 -23.77 0.70
N GLY A 65 -25.43 -22.44 0.83
CA GLY A 65 -25.06 -21.58 -0.29
C GLY A 65 -23.55 -21.67 -0.48
N GLU A 66 -23.10 -22.46 -1.46
CA GLU A 66 -21.73 -22.43 -1.98
C GLU A 66 -21.17 -21.02 -1.87
N LEU A 67 -20.05 -20.87 -1.17
CA LEU A 67 -19.20 -19.68 -1.24
C LEU A 67 -18.64 -19.63 -2.67
N ARG A 68 -19.48 -19.26 -3.64
CA ARG A 68 -18.98 -18.88 -4.97
C ARG A 68 -18.00 -17.75 -4.75
N GLY A 69 -16.80 -17.88 -5.32
CA GLY A 69 -15.81 -16.83 -5.25
C GLY A 69 -16.37 -15.50 -5.76
N PRO A 70 -15.84 -14.38 -5.27
CA PRO A 70 -16.32 -13.06 -5.63
C PRO A 70 -16.13 -12.84 -7.13
N SER A 71 -17.10 -12.21 -7.78
CA SER A 71 -16.90 -11.77 -9.16
C SER A 71 -15.98 -10.53 -9.20
N TRP A 72 -15.37 -10.30 -10.36
CA TRP A 72 -14.59 -9.07 -10.59
C TRP A 72 -15.42 -7.80 -10.33
N ALA A 73 -16.69 -7.77 -10.73
CA ALA A 73 -17.60 -6.66 -10.46
C ALA A 73 -17.80 -6.40 -8.95
N MET A 74 -17.85 -7.46 -8.14
CA MET A 74 -18.00 -7.34 -6.70
C MET A 74 -16.76 -6.73 -6.05
N LEU A 75 -15.57 -7.13 -6.48
CA LEU A 75 -14.30 -6.55 -6.02
C LEU A 75 -14.17 -5.08 -6.44
N LEU A 76 -14.56 -4.74 -7.67
CA LEU A 76 -14.59 -3.36 -8.15
C LEU A 76 -15.51 -2.48 -7.30
N ALA A 77 -16.71 -2.95 -6.98
CA ALA A 77 -17.66 -2.21 -6.14
C ALA A 77 -17.12 -2.01 -4.70
N ILE A 78 -16.44 -3.00 -4.14
CA ILE A 78 -15.80 -2.90 -2.82
C ILE A 78 -14.66 -1.88 -2.87
N GLU A 79 -13.78 -1.95 -3.88
CA GLU A 79 -12.67 -1.00 -4.05
C GLU A 79 -13.19 0.43 -4.24
N GLU A 80 -14.15 0.64 -5.14
CA GLU A 80 -14.74 1.95 -5.40
C GLU A 80 -15.31 2.56 -4.11
N ARG A 81 -16.04 1.76 -3.31
CA ARG A 81 -16.59 2.21 -2.04
C ARG A 81 -15.51 2.55 -1.02
N ALA A 82 -14.41 1.79 -0.98
CA ALA A 82 -13.30 2.04 -0.05
C ALA A 82 -12.57 3.35 -0.38
N PHE A 83 -12.26 3.59 -1.65
CA PHE A 83 -11.59 4.82 -2.07
C PHE A 83 -12.50 6.06 -2.03
N ASN A 84 -13.82 5.87 -2.11
CA ASN A 84 -14.80 6.94 -1.93
C ASN A 84 -15.22 7.16 -0.46
N ASP A 85 -14.62 6.45 0.51
CA ASP A 85 -14.89 6.68 1.92
C ASP A 85 -14.50 8.12 2.32
N PRO A 86 -15.44 8.94 2.84
CA PRO A 86 -15.15 10.33 3.17
C PRO A 86 -14.06 10.47 4.26
N GLY A 87 -14.03 9.54 5.21
CA GLY A 87 -13.05 9.54 6.29
C GLY A 87 -11.65 9.22 5.76
N PHE A 88 -11.54 8.25 4.86
CA PHE A 88 -10.30 7.92 4.16
C PHE A 88 -9.78 9.12 3.35
N ARG A 89 -10.63 9.71 2.51
CA ARG A 89 -10.26 10.86 1.67
C ARG A 89 -9.88 12.10 2.47
N ALA A 90 -10.51 12.32 3.62
CA ALA A 90 -10.20 13.48 4.47
C ALA A 90 -8.86 13.35 5.21
N ARG A 91 -8.36 12.13 5.43
CA ARG A 91 -7.12 11.88 6.20
C ARG A 91 -5.85 11.85 5.33
N HIS A 92 -5.99 11.79 4.01
CA HIS A 92 -4.93 11.40 3.09
C HIS A 92 -4.83 12.35 1.89
N ASP A 93 -3.61 12.66 1.45
CA ASP A 93 -3.38 13.53 0.31
C ASP A 93 -3.89 12.90 -1.02
N PRO A 94 -4.61 13.65 -1.88
CA PRO A 94 -5.16 13.11 -3.12
C PRO A 94 -4.12 12.55 -4.10
N SER A 95 -2.92 13.13 -4.17
CA SER A 95 -1.85 12.66 -5.06
C SER A 95 -1.28 11.33 -4.56
N MET A 96 -1.16 11.18 -3.24
CA MET A 96 -0.78 9.92 -2.62
C MET A 96 -1.85 8.84 -2.83
N LEU A 97 -3.13 9.18 -2.68
CA LEU A 97 -4.23 8.24 -2.95
C LEU A 97 -4.24 7.75 -4.41
N ALA A 98 -3.93 8.64 -5.37
CA ALA A 98 -3.82 8.29 -6.78
C ALA A 98 -2.63 7.36 -7.10
N SER A 99 -1.63 7.30 -6.21
CA SER A 99 -0.46 6.40 -6.35
C SER A 99 -0.70 4.97 -5.88
N LEU A 100 -1.84 4.70 -5.23
CA LEU A 100 -2.19 3.37 -4.73
C LEU A 100 -2.64 2.48 -5.89
N PRO A 101 -2.25 1.20 -5.93
CA PRO A 101 -2.71 0.26 -6.95
C PRO A 101 -4.23 0.12 -6.95
N ARG A 102 -4.83 0.11 -8.15
CA ARG A 102 -6.28 0.09 -8.38
C ARG A 102 -6.65 -1.09 -9.26
N LEU A 103 -7.63 -1.88 -8.82
CA LEU A 103 -8.26 -2.91 -9.64
C LEU A 103 -8.92 -2.29 -10.88
N ALA A 104 -9.57 -1.14 -10.74
CA ALA A 104 -10.19 -0.42 -11.86
C ALA A 104 -9.20 -0.02 -12.97
N GLY A 105 -7.88 0.00 -12.70
CA GLY A 105 -6.85 0.29 -13.70
C GLY A 105 -6.41 -0.93 -14.53
N ARG A 106 -6.88 -2.13 -14.20
CA ARG A 106 -6.46 -3.38 -14.85
C ARG A 106 -7.19 -3.58 -16.18
N ARG A 107 -6.43 -3.90 -17.24
CA ARG A 107 -6.98 -4.18 -18.58
C ARG A 107 -7.77 -5.50 -18.58
N GLY A 108 -8.83 -5.56 -19.40
CA GLY A 108 -9.60 -6.79 -19.66
C GLY A 108 -10.70 -7.10 -18.63
N LEU A 109 -10.80 -6.35 -17.53
CA LEU A 109 -11.83 -6.59 -16.52
C LEU A 109 -13.26 -6.34 -17.00
N GLU A 110 -13.45 -5.50 -18.03
CA GLU A 110 -14.78 -5.18 -18.55
C GLU A 110 -15.50 -6.41 -19.12
N GLU A 111 -14.77 -7.32 -19.76
CA GLU A 111 -15.29 -8.56 -20.36
C GLU A 111 -15.51 -9.65 -19.31
N GLU A 112 -14.74 -9.61 -18.22
CA GLU A 112 -14.76 -10.63 -17.17
C GLU A 112 -15.58 -10.23 -15.93
N GLN A 113 -16.25 -9.08 -15.92
CA GLN A 113 -16.91 -8.53 -14.72
C GLN A 113 -17.77 -9.54 -13.93
N HIS A 114 -18.46 -10.43 -14.64
CA HIS A 114 -19.34 -11.43 -14.05
C HIS A 114 -18.68 -12.79 -13.83
N ALA A 115 -17.47 -13.01 -14.36
CA ALA A 115 -16.68 -14.19 -14.08
C ALA A 115 -16.22 -14.19 -12.62
N GLU A 116 -15.98 -15.38 -12.09
CA GLU A 116 -15.35 -15.56 -10.79
C GLU A 116 -13.92 -15.02 -10.84
N ALA A 117 -13.56 -14.19 -9.86
CA ALA A 117 -12.28 -13.52 -9.83
C ALA A 117 -11.16 -14.53 -9.52
N ASN A 118 -10.09 -14.48 -10.31
CA ASN A 118 -8.88 -15.23 -10.01
C ASN A 118 -8.06 -14.48 -8.94
N LEU A 119 -8.09 -14.97 -7.70
CA LEU A 119 -7.50 -14.32 -6.52
C LEU A 119 -6.03 -14.66 -6.26
N ARG A 120 -5.29 -15.14 -7.27
CA ARG A 120 -3.86 -15.49 -7.12
C ARG A 120 -3.02 -14.28 -6.70
N VAL A 121 -2.17 -14.50 -5.69
CA VAL A 121 -1.46 -13.48 -4.91
C VAL A 121 -0.06 -13.14 -5.48
N ASP A 122 0.39 -13.83 -6.53
CA ASP A 122 1.79 -13.82 -6.99
C ASP A 122 2.26 -12.53 -7.72
N ASP A 123 1.52 -11.42 -7.63
CA ASP A 123 1.81 -10.16 -8.35
C ASP A 123 2.22 -9.05 -7.36
N ASP A 124 3.41 -8.46 -7.53
CA ASP A 124 4.00 -7.48 -6.61
C ASP A 124 3.19 -6.16 -6.53
N ASP A 125 2.43 -5.84 -7.57
CA ASP A 125 1.56 -4.65 -7.65
C ASP A 125 0.07 -4.95 -7.45
N MET A 126 -0.24 -6.06 -6.76
CA MET A 126 -1.62 -6.51 -6.60
C MET A 126 -2.49 -5.47 -5.86
N PRO A 127 -3.66 -5.09 -6.41
CA PRO A 127 -4.63 -4.25 -5.71
C PRO A 127 -5.03 -4.88 -4.37
N LEU A 128 -5.00 -4.08 -3.28
CA LEU A 128 -5.28 -4.55 -1.92
C LEU A 128 -6.60 -5.31 -1.78
N VAL A 129 -7.61 -4.97 -2.60
CA VAL A 129 -8.91 -5.65 -2.59
C VAL A 129 -8.81 -7.13 -2.96
N ILE A 130 -7.88 -7.50 -3.86
CA ILE A 130 -7.65 -8.91 -4.23
C ILE A 130 -7.00 -9.65 -3.06
N GLY A 131 -5.96 -9.08 -2.45
CA GLY A 131 -5.29 -9.68 -1.29
C GLY A 131 -6.23 -9.86 -0.09
N VAL A 132 -7.09 -8.87 0.19
CA VAL A 132 -8.12 -8.97 1.23
C VAL A 132 -9.14 -10.06 0.92
N ALA A 133 -9.62 -10.15 -0.32
CA ALA A 133 -10.56 -11.19 -0.71
C ALA A 133 -9.92 -12.59 -0.62
N ALA A 134 -8.70 -12.77 -1.13
CA ALA A 134 -7.95 -14.01 -1.05
C ALA A 134 -7.76 -14.46 0.40
N ALA A 135 -7.33 -13.54 1.28
CA ALA A 135 -7.13 -13.83 2.69
C ALA A 135 -8.43 -14.21 3.41
N LEU A 136 -9.53 -13.52 3.14
CA LEU A 136 -10.82 -13.81 3.78
C LEU A 136 -11.44 -15.12 3.30
N LEU A 137 -11.28 -15.47 2.02
CA LEU A 137 -11.86 -16.69 1.45
C LEU A 137 -11.00 -17.92 1.76
N GLY A 138 -9.68 -17.81 1.69
CA GLY A 138 -8.76 -18.88 2.11
C GLY A 138 -8.72 -19.10 3.63
N ALA A 139 -9.04 -18.09 4.45
CA ALA A 139 -9.20 -18.27 5.89
C ALA A 139 -10.48 -19.03 6.28
N ASN A 140 -11.47 -19.15 5.38
CA ASN A 140 -12.68 -19.93 5.60
C ASN A 140 -12.53 -21.41 5.17
N ASP A 141 -11.46 -21.76 4.45
CA ASP A 141 -11.14 -23.16 4.09
C ASP A 141 -10.37 -23.90 5.19
N ILE A 142 -10.09 -23.25 6.33
CA ILE A 142 -9.55 -23.91 7.52
C ILE A 142 -10.73 -24.54 8.29
N GLU A 143 -11.31 -25.61 7.74
CA GLU A 143 -12.07 -26.57 8.53
C GLU A 143 -11.12 -27.22 9.53
N VAL A 144 -11.43 -27.04 10.82
CA VAL A 144 -10.79 -27.75 11.93
C VAL A 144 -11.35 -29.17 11.91
N ASP A 145 -10.50 -30.14 11.56
CA ASP A 145 -10.71 -31.58 11.76
C ASP A 145 -10.72 -31.94 13.26
#